data_AF-A0A1I7HTX7-F1
#
_entry.id   AF-A0A1I7HTX7-F1
#
_cell.length_a   1.000
_cell.length_b   1.000
_cell.length_c   1.000
_cell.angle_alpha   90.00
_cell.angle_beta   90.00
_cell.angle_gamma   90.00
#
_symmetry.space_group_name_H-M   'P 1'
#
loop_
_entity.id
_entity.type
_entity.pdbx_description
1 polymer ?
#
loop_
_entity_poly.entity_id
_entity_poly.type
_entity_poly.pdbx_seq_one_letter_code
_entity_poly.pdbx_strand_id
1 'polypeptide(L)'
;MLAFALSALLAVLAGAGLVLQQILNANLRAGLDSASWAGVSSYAVGLACMALLAVALRDPAPAVSVAGRIPWWTWSGGLFGALFIGFAILLVPKLGAATFFALLVTGQMLASVLFDQVGLLGLAQRPVDLPRLFGVALLIGGVVLIRR
;
A
#
# COMPACT_ATOMS: atom_id res chain seq x y z
N MET A 1 -17.07 8.53 18.32
CA MET A 1 -17.29 9.14 16.98
C MET A 1 -16.12 10.01 16.53
N LEU A 2 -15.61 10.94 17.36
CA LEU A 2 -14.48 11.80 16.99
C LEU A 2 -13.18 11.03 16.62
N ALA A 3 -12.81 10.02 17.41
CA ALA A 3 -11.62 9.20 17.13
C ALA A 3 -11.70 8.48 15.77
N PHE A 4 -12.86 7.90 15.44
CA PHE A 4 -13.09 7.26 14.14
C PHE A 4 -12.98 8.25 12.98
N ALA A 5 -13.61 9.43 13.12
CA ALA A 5 -13.54 10.48 12.11
C ALA A 5 -12.11 10.95 11.86
N LEU A 6 -11.31 11.10 12.92
CA LEU A 6 -9.90 11.46 12.83
C LEU A 6 -9.09 10.38 12.09
N SER A 7 -9.24 9.10 12.47
CA SER A 7 -8.55 8.00 11.79
C SER A 7 -8.95 7.88 10.32
N ALA A 8 -10.24 8.06 10.01
CA ALA A 8 -10.73 8.08 8.64
C ALA A 8 -10.12 9.23 7.83
N LEU A 9 -10.05 10.43 8.41
CA LEU A 9 -9.41 11.58 7.76
C LEU A 9 -7.93 11.33 7.47
N LEU A 10 -7.18 10.78 8.44
CA LEU A 10 -5.77 10.43 8.24
C LEU A 10 -5.59 9.39 7.12
N ALA A 11 -6.49 8.41 7.03
CA ALA A 11 -6.46 7.42 5.94
C ALA A 11 -6.73 8.06 4.57
N VAL A 12 -7.67 9.01 4.49
CA VAL A 12 -7.95 9.78 3.26
C VAL A 12 -6.73 10.60 2.85
N LEU A 13 -6.10 11.29 3.81
CA LEU A 13 -4.88 12.06 3.56
C LEU A 13 -3.71 11.18 3.11
N ALA A 14 -3.56 9.99 3.69
CA ALA A 14 -2.58 9.01 3.24
C ALA A 14 -2.84 8.59 1.77
N GLY A 15 -4.11 8.37 1.40
CA GLY A 15 -4.50 8.09 0.02
C GLY A 15 -4.14 9.22 -0.96
N ALA A 16 -4.38 10.48 -0.58
CA ALA A 16 -3.95 11.63 -1.36
C ALA A 16 -2.42 11.70 -1.50
N GLY A 17 -1.69 11.37 -0.44
CA GLY A 17 -0.24 11.24 -0.45
C GLY A 17 0.27 10.18 -1.44
N LEU A 18 -0.44 9.05 -1.59
CA LEU A 18 -0.09 8.04 -2.60
C LEU A 18 -0.21 8.57 -4.02
N VAL A 19 -1.23 9.37 -4.32
CA VAL A 19 -1.38 10.00 -5.65
C VAL A 19 -0.20 10.93 -5.93
N LEU A 20 0.16 11.78 -4.97
CA LEU A 20 1.32 12.67 -5.09
C LEU A 20 2.62 11.88 -5.29
N GLN A 21 2.82 10.81 -4.52
CA GLN A 21 3.97 9.93 -4.68
C GLN A 21 4.09 9.39 -6.10
N GLN A 22 2.99 8.98 -6.74
CA GLN A 22 3.04 8.46 -8.11
C GLN A 22 3.39 9.54 -9.13
N ILE A 23 2.92 10.78 -8.94
CA ILE A 23 3.31 11.93 -9.78
C ILE A 23 4.82 12.18 -9.67
N LEU A 24 5.34 12.23 -8.43
CA LEU A 24 6.78 12.44 -8.19
C LEU A 24 7.63 11.31 -8.77
N ASN A 25 7.21 10.05 -8.59
CA ASN A 25 7.92 8.89 -9.13
C ASN A 25 7.90 8.86 -10.67
N ALA A 26 6.80 9.26 -11.30
CA ALA A 26 6.72 9.40 -12.76
C ALA A 26 7.67 10.48 -13.28
N ASN A 27 7.75 11.62 -12.59
CA ASN A 27 8.70 12.69 -12.92
C ASN A 27 10.15 12.25 -12.75
N LEU A 28 10.47 11.56 -11.66
CA LEU A 28 11.81 10.97 -11.45
C LEU A 28 12.16 9.96 -12.54
N ARG A 29 11.21 9.09 -12.91
CA ARG A 29 11.42 8.16 -14.03
C ARG A 29 11.73 8.90 -15.33
N ALA A 30 10.99 9.96 -15.64
CA ALA A 30 11.22 10.75 -16.85
C ALA A 30 12.58 11.46 -16.83
N GLY A 31 13.00 11.98 -15.68
CA GLY A 31 14.30 12.65 -15.53
C GLY A 31 15.51 11.70 -15.49
N LEU A 32 15.34 10.49 -14.96
CA LEU A 32 16.41 9.49 -14.84
C LEU A 32 16.43 8.46 -15.99
N ASP A 33 15.46 8.53 -16.89
CA ASP A 33 15.16 7.52 -17.93
C ASP A 33 15.13 6.07 -17.39
N SER A 34 14.71 5.90 -16.14
CA SER A 34 14.75 4.61 -15.45
C SER A 34 13.71 4.50 -14.35
N ALA A 35 12.80 3.53 -14.48
CA ALA A 35 11.80 3.22 -13.47
C ALA A 35 12.44 2.64 -12.19
N SER A 36 13.49 1.85 -12.34
CA SER A 36 14.18 1.21 -11.21
C SER A 36 14.89 2.26 -10.34
N TRP A 37 15.61 3.21 -10.94
CA TRP A 37 16.27 4.27 -10.19
C TRP A 37 15.28 5.22 -9.52
N ALA A 38 14.17 5.55 -10.19
CA ALA A 38 13.08 6.31 -9.56
C ALA A 38 12.51 5.60 -8.33
N GLY A 39 12.30 4.28 -8.42
CA GLY A 39 11.88 3.45 -7.29
C GLY A 39 12.90 3.45 -6.14
N VAL A 40 14.19 3.26 -6.44
CA VAL A 40 15.29 3.29 -5.45
C VAL A 40 15.32 4.62 -4.71
N SER A 41 15.23 5.76 -5.42
CA SER A 41 15.18 7.08 -4.81
C SER A 41 13.96 7.24 -3.88
N SER A 42 12.78 6.81 -4.33
CA SER A 42 11.55 6.85 -3.53
C SER A 42 11.69 6.02 -2.24
N TYR A 43 12.27 4.82 -2.34
CA TYR A 43 12.53 3.94 -1.21
C TYR A 43 13.57 4.50 -0.25
N ALA A 44 14.64 5.11 -0.76
CA ALA A 44 15.66 5.72 0.08
C ALA A 44 15.09 6.85 0.94
N VAL A 45 14.25 7.72 0.35
CA VAL A 45 13.56 8.78 1.09
C VAL A 45 12.60 8.18 2.13
N GLY A 46 11.81 7.17 1.75
CA GLY A 46 10.90 6.49 2.68
C GLY A 46 11.62 5.84 3.86
N LEU A 47 12.75 5.18 3.62
CA LEU A 47 13.60 4.60 4.66
C LEU A 47 14.15 5.68 5.59
N ALA A 48 14.65 6.79 5.03
CA ALA A 48 15.15 7.91 5.82
C ALA A 48 14.05 8.50 6.73
N CYS A 49 12.84 8.70 6.19
CA CYS A 49 11.70 9.19 6.98
C CYS A 49 11.35 8.25 8.14
N MET A 50 11.31 6.94 7.90
CA MET A 50 11.00 5.96 8.96
C MET A 50 12.11 5.86 10.01
N ALA A 51 13.38 5.93 9.59
CA ALA A 51 14.52 5.97 10.50
C ALA A 51 14.50 7.23 11.38
N LEU A 52 14.23 8.40 10.80
CA LEU A 52 14.09 9.65 11.54
C LEU A 52 12.91 9.61 12.51
N LEU A 53 11.79 9.00 12.13
CA LEU A 53 10.64 8.82 13.01
C LEU A 53 11.01 7.96 14.23
N ALA A 54 11.68 6.82 14.02
CA ALA A 54 12.12 5.95 15.12
C ALA A 54 13.06 6.70 16.09
N VAL A 55 13.99 7.50 15.55
CA VAL A 55 14.89 8.35 16.36
C VAL A 55 14.11 9.44 17.12
N ALA A 56 13.15 10.09 16.46
CA ALA A 56 12.34 11.16 17.06
C ALA A 56 11.43 10.64 18.20
N LEU A 57 10.85 9.45 18.02
CA LEU A 57 10.06 8.75 19.03
C LEU A 57 10.92 8.12 20.13
N ARG A 58 12.24 8.08 19.93
CA ARG A 58 13.22 7.43 20.82
C ARG A 58 12.93 5.95 21.00
N ASP A 59 12.45 5.29 19.95
CA ASP A 59 12.20 3.86 19.97
C ASP A 59 13.54 3.12 20.11
N PRO A 60 13.71 2.24 21.11
CA PRO A 60 14.93 1.46 21.25
C PRO A 60 15.11 0.53 20.06
N ALA A 61 16.34 0.39 19.58
CA ALA A 61 16.64 -0.58 18.54
C ALA A 61 16.19 -1.98 19.00
N PRO A 62 15.48 -2.74 18.14
CA PRO A 62 15.01 -4.07 18.51
C PRO A 62 16.20 -4.98 18.84
N ALA A 63 16.15 -5.65 19.98
CA ALA A 63 17.19 -6.60 20.37
C ALA A 63 17.34 -7.69 19.29
N VAL A 64 18.58 -8.05 18.97
CA VAL A 64 18.90 -9.09 17.96
C VAL A 64 18.18 -10.40 18.28
N SER A 65 18.05 -10.73 19.58
CA SER A 65 17.32 -11.90 20.08
C SER A 65 15.81 -11.87 19.80
N VAL A 66 15.21 -10.69 19.69
CA VAL A 66 13.81 -10.51 19.31
C VAL A 66 13.68 -10.57 17.79
N ALA A 67 14.57 -9.89 17.06
CA ALA A 67 14.57 -9.92 15.59
C ALA A 67 14.72 -11.35 15.04
N GLY A 68 15.58 -12.17 15.65
CA GLY A 68 15.79 -13.57 15.26
C GLY A 68 14.62 -14.51 15.56
N ARG A 69 13.65 -14.10 16.40
CA ARG A 69 12.41 -14.88 16.66
C ARG A 69 11.31 -14.60 15.65
N ILE A 70 11.40 -13.48 14.92
CA ILE A 70 10.40 -13.11 13.91
C ILE A 70 10.61 -14.00 12.69
N PRO A 71 9.55 -14.64 12.16
CA PRO A 71 9.67 -15.46 10.97
C PRO A 71 10.30 -14.69 9.79
N TRP A 72 11.22 -15.34 9.09
CA TRP A 72 12.02 -14.69 8.03
C TRP A 72 11.14 -14.08 6.92
N TRP A 73 9.99 -14.68 6.62
CA TRP A 73 9.05 -14.16 5.61
C TRP A 73 8.38 -12.85 6.01
N THR A 74 8.27 -12.52 7.31
CA THR A 74 7.70 -11.24 7.76
C THR A 74 8.56 -10.05 7.31
N TRP A 75 9.87 -10.27 7.15
CA TRP A 75 10.82 -9.27 6.65
C TRP A 75 10.66 -9.00 5.14
N SER A 76 9.95 -9.86 4.41
CA SER A 76 9.72 -9.68 2.97
C SER A 76 8.68 -8.60 2.66
N GLY A 77 8.11 -7.91 3.65
CA GLY A 77 7.11 -6.85 3.44
C GLY A 77 7.59 -5.76 2.47
N GLY A 78 8.87 -5.39 2.55
CA GLY A 78 9.48 -4.41 1.65
C GLY A 78 9.44 -4.80 0.17
N LEU A 79 9.48 -6.11 -0.14
CA LEU A 79 9.38 -6.63 -1.51
C LEU A 79 8.03 -6.26 -2.14
N PHE A 80 6.93 -6.44 -1.42
CA PHE A 80 5.58 -6.14 -1.93
C PHE A 80 5.38 -4.65 -2.18
N GLY A 81 5.98 -3.81 -1.34
CA GLY A 81 6.01 -2.37 -1.61
C GLY A 81 6.81 -2.05 -2.88
N ALA A 82 7.98 -2.69 -3.08
CA ALA A 82 8.80 -2.44 -4.26
C ALA A 82 8.07 -2.84 -5.55
N LEU A 83 7.36 -3.98 -5.51
CA LEU A 83 6.46 -4.41 -6.58
C LEU A 83 5.34 -3.39 -6.81
N PHE A 84 4.72 -2.87 -5.74
CA PHE A 84 3.69 -1.83 -5.84
C PHE A 84 4.22 -0.58 -6.55
N ILE A 85 5.35 -0.03 -6.12
CA ILE A 85 5.95 1.17 -6.74
C ILE A 85 6.32 0.89 -8.20
N GLY A 86 6.95 -0.27 -8.48
CA GLY A 86 7.30 -0.65 -9.84
C GLY A 86 6.07 -0.72 -10.76
N PHE A 87 5.01 -1.40 -10.34
CA PHE A 87 3.76 -1.46 -11.10
C PHE A 87 3.10 -0.10 -11.22
N ALA A 88 3.08 0.71 -10.17
CA ALA A 88 2.49 2.04 -10.22
C ALA A 88 3.21 2.96 -11.22
N ILE A 89 4.55 2.99 -11.20
CA ILE A 89 5.37 3.76 -12.16
C ILE A 89 5.11 3.32 -13.61
N LEU A 90 4.87 2.02 -13.84
CA LEU A 90 4.64 1.45 -15.16
C LEU A 90 3.19 1.57 -15.67
N LEU A 91 2.21 1.48 -14.77
CA LEU A 91 0.80 1.37 -15.10
C LEU A 91 0.04 2.69 -14.94
N VAL A 92 0.43 3.58 -14.03
CA VAL A 92 -0.25 4.88 -13.85
C VAL A 92 -0.25 5.71 -15.13
N PRO A 93 0.85 5.84 -15.89
CA PRO A 93 0.82 6.56 -17.17
C PRO A 93 -0.06 5.91 -18.25
N LYS A 94 -0.34 4.60 -18.14
CA LYS A 94 -1.13 3.84 -19.12
C LYS A 94 -2.63 3.81 -18.79
N LEU A 95 -2.96 3.71 -17.50
CA LEU A 95 -4.34 3.54 -17.02
C LEU A 95 -4.95 4.85 -16.51
N GLY A 96 -4.12 5.85 -16.24
CA GLY A 96 -4.49 7.02 -15.43
C GLY A 96 -4.48 6.68 -13.93
N ALA A 97 -4.22 7.69 -13.09
CA ALA A 97 -4.13 7.50 -11.64
C ALA A 97 -5.46 7.01 -11.04
N ALA A 98 -6.59 7.56 -11.48
CA ALA A 98 -7.91 7.19 -10.97
C ALA A 98 -8.22 5.70 -11.19
N THR A 99 -8.08 5.21 -12.42
CA THR A 99 -8.30 3.80 -12.77
C THR A 99 -7.33 2.88 -12.03
N PHE A 100 -6.05 3.26 -11.93
CA PHE A 100 -5.03 2.47 -11.23
C PHE A 100 -5.39 2.29 -9.75
N PHE A 101 -5.70 3.38 -9.03
CA PHE A 101 -6.03 3.29 -7.61
C PHE A 101 -7.38 2.63 -7.36
N ALA A 102 -8.36 2.80 -8.25
CA ALA A 102 -9.63 2.07 -8.16
C ALA A 102 -9.39 0.55 -8.27
N LEU A 103 -8.63 0.10 -9.28
CA LEU A 103 -8.25 -1.32 -9.43
C LEU A 103 -7.42 -1.83 -8.26
N LEU A 104 -6.49 -1.03 -7.75
CA LEU A 104 -5.67 -1.37 -6.60
C LEU A 104 -6.53 -1.65 -5.36
N VAL A 105 -7.46 -0.75 -5.03
CA VAL A 105 -8.35 -0.91 -3.88
C VAL A 105 -9.27 -2.11 -4.06
N THR A 106 -9.80 -2.34 -5.26
CA THR A 106 -10.58 -3.54 -5.58
C THR A 106 -9.77 -4.81 -5.35
N GLY A 107 -8.53 -4.87 -5.85
CA GLY A 107 -7.63 -6.00 -5.66
C GLY A 107 -7.28 -6.25 -4.19
N GLN A 108 -7.02 -5.18 -3.43
CA GLN A 108 -6.77 -5.25 -1.98
C GLN A 108 -7.97 -5.83 -1.23
N MET A 109 -9.20 -5.42 -1.57
CA MET A 109 -10.40 -5.95 -0.93
C MET A 109 -10.67 -7.41 -1.30
N LEU A 110 -10.48 -7.80 -2.57
CA LEU A 110 -10.58 -9.19 -3.01
C LEU A 110 -9.56 -10.08 -2.28
N ALA A 111 -8.29 -9.67 -2.24
CA ALA A 111 -7.24 -10.39 -1.52
C ALA A 111 -7.55 -10.49 -0.03
N SER A 112 -8.04 -9.41 0.59
CA SER A 112 -8.42 -9.41 2.00
C SER A 112 -9.56 -10.38 2.30
N VAL A 113 -10.59 -10.48 1.46
CA VAL A 113 -11.66 -11.47 1.63
C VAL A 113 -11.10 -12.90 1.53
N LEU A 114 -10.25 -13.16 0.54
CA LEU A 114 -9.63 -14.49 0.36
C LEU A 114 -8.72 -14.88 1.54
N PHE A 115 -7.91 -13.94 2.03
CA PHE A 115 -6.96 -14.18 3.11
C PHE A 115 -7.65 -14.34 4.46
N ASP A 116 -8.71 -13.57 4.71
CA ASP A 116 -9.53 -13.66 5.91
C ASP A 116 -10.27 -15.02 5.99
N GLN A 117 -10.68 -15.59 4.85
CA GLN A 117 -11.32 -16.91 4.83
C GLN A 117 -10.40 -18.05 5.25
N VAL A 118 -9.16 -18.03 4.75
CA VAL A 118 -8.19 -19.11 5.00
C VAL A 118 -7.38 -18.88 6.28
N GLY A 119 -7.49 -17.69 6.90
CA GLY A 119 -6.69 -17.31 8.07
C GLY A 119 -5.20 -17.18 7.73
N LEU A 120 -4.90 -16.69 6.53
CA LEU A 120 -3.54 -16.66 6.00
C LEU A 120 -2.60 -15.91 6.96
N LEU A 121 -1.42 -16.47 7.23
CA LEU A 121 -0.39 -15.85 8.10
C LEU A 121 -0.87 -15.53 9.54
N GLY A 122 -1.84 -16.30 10.07
CA GLY A 122 -2.34 -16.12 11.43
C GLY A 122 -3.37 -14.98 11.56
N LEU A 123 -3.91 -14.50 10.45
CA LEU A 123 -5.08 -13.63 10.45
C LEU A 123 -6.26 -14.32 11.14
N ALA A 124 -7.03 -13.56 11.90
CA ALA A 124 -8.26 -14.05 12.50
C ALA A 124 -9.20 -14.50 11.37
N GLN A 125 -9.53 -15.79 11.35
CA GLN A 125 -10.45 -16.32 10.36
C GLN A 125 -11.80 -15.64 10.51
N ARG A 126 -12.25 -14.97 9.45
CA ARG A 126 -13.54 -14.31 9.40
C ARG A 126 -14.38 -14.95 8.30
N PRO A 127 -15.60 -15.39 8.61
CA PRO A 127 -16.51 -15.88 7.58
C PRO A 127 -16.79 -14.75 6.58
N VAL A 128 -17.14 -15.13 5.35
CA VAL A 128 -17.47 -14.14 4.33
C VAL A 128 -18.81 -13.52 4.65
N ASP A 129 -18.77 -12.23 4.94
CA ASP A 129 -19.96 -11.42 5.16
C ASP A 129 -20.53 -10.96 3.80
N LEU A 130 -21.81 -11.26 3.56
CA LEU A 130 -22.58 -10.81 2.38
C LEU A 130 -22.45 -9.30 2.10
N PRO A 131 -22.52 -8.39 3.11
CA PRO A 131 -22.29 -6.96 2.89
C PRO A 131 -20.92 -6.63 2.31
N ARG A 132 -19.87 -7.39 2.66
CA ARG A 132 -18.52 -7.16 2.18
C ARG A 132 -18.36 -7.59 0.72
N LEU A 133 -18.98 -8.71 0.34
CA LEU A 133 -19.07 -9.12 -1.06
C LEU A 133 -19.81 -8.07 -1.91
N PHE A 134 -20.90 -7.52 -1.38
CA PHE A 134 -21.62 -6.45 -2.05
C PHE A 134 -20.76 -5.19 -2.20
N GLY A 135 -20.00 -4.82 -1.17
CA GLY A 135 -19.02 -3.74 -1.23
C GLY A 135 -17.95 -3.96 -2.30
N VAL A 136 -17.42 -5.18 -2.43
CA VAL A 136 -16.49 -5.56 -3.49
C VAL A 136 -17.12 -5.42 -4.87
N ALA A 137 -18.37 -5.87 -5.04
CA ALA A 137 -19.11 -5.72 -6.29
C ALA A 137 -19.30 -4.24 -6.67
N LEU A 138 -19.61 -3.38 -5.69
CA LEU A 138 -19.70 -1.93 -5.89
C LEU A 138 -18.35 -1.32 -6.28
N LEU A 139 -17.24 -1.75 -5.68
CA LEU A 139 -15.90 -1.29 -6.08
C LEU A 139 -15.60 -1.68 -7.53
N ILE A 140 -15.94 -2.90 -7.95
CA ILE A 140 -15.79 -3.34 -9.35
C ILE A 140 -16.65 -2.48 -10.28
N GLY A 141 -17.91 -2.22 -9.92
CA GLY A 141 -18.79 -1.31 -10.67
C GLY A 141 -18.21 0.10 -10.75
N GLY A 142 -17.64 0.61 -9.65
CA GLY A 142 -16.94 1.89 -9.59
C GLY A 142 -15.74 1.96 -10.53
N VAL A 143 -14.92 0.90 -10.59
CA VAL A 143 -13.81 0.80 -11.56
C VAL A 143 -14.31 0.90 -13.00
N VAL A 144 -15.39 0.18 -13.34
CA VAL A 144 -15.97 0.21 -14.69
C VAL A 144 -16.45 1.61 -15.06
N LEU A 145 -17.02 2.34 -14.10
CA LEU A 145 -17.50 3.70 -14.31
C LEU A 145 -16.35 4.72 -14.41
N ILE A 146 -15.33 4.61 -13.56
CA ILE A 146 -14.15 5.49 -13.54
C ILE A 146 -13.29 5.33 -14.80
N ARG A 147 -13.23 4.10 -15.35
CA ARG A 147 -12.47 3.80 -16.56
C ARG A 147 -13.06 4.46 -17.82
N ARG A 148 -14.37 4.74 -17.85
CA ARG A 148 -15.05 5.35 -19.00
C ARG A 148 -14.71 6.82 -19.13
#